data_AF-A0A812U6Q3-F1
#
_entry.id   AF-A0A812U6Q3-F1
#
_cell.length_a   1.000
_cell.length_b   1.000
_cell.length_c   1.000
_cell.angle_alpha   90.00
_cell.angle_beta   90.00
_cell.angle_gamma   90.00
#
_symmetry.space_group_name_H-M   'P 1'
#
loop_
_entity.id
_entity.type
_entity.pdbx_description
1 polymer ?
#
loop_
_entity_poly.entity_id
_entity_poly.type
_entity_poly.pdbx_seq_one_letter_code
_entity_poly.pdbx_strand_id
1 'polypeptide(L)'
;LLGPKRAIRRSLFLASASPCPLALDMLRIRTVSGERLVDVNLASFHATLPEGMSAVRALKQHLHSMCGLSRFRQRLIFLDAQDDEKNEKDDADDDVVLDDEHTLRPGEAQVVLLSFCQSSKAQVEALLDAAESGRAAAVESLLQRPQDPDLCCDWSMLTALFAASKNGHLEVVRLLLQANADQDKAIFDGSTPLYKA
;
A
#
# COMPACT_ATOMS: atom_id res chain seq x y z
N LEU A 1 18.69 -26.49 -68.39
CA LEU A 1 18.63 -27.18 -67.07
C LEU A 1 18.54 -26.10 -66.01
N LEU A 2 17.33 -25.63 -65.71
CA LEU A 2 16.51 -26.06 -64.58
C LEU A 2 17.19 -25.80 -63.21
N GLY A 3 16.63 -24.85 -62.45
CA GLY A 3 16.76 -24.86 -60.99
C GLY A 3 16.75 -23.48 -60.31
N PRO A 4 15.59 -22.94 -59.92
CA PRO A 4 15.46 -21.80 -59.00
C PRO A 4 15.49 -22.29 -57.53
N LYS A 5 15.42 -21.34 -56.57
CA LYS A 5 15.10 -21.47 -55.10
C LYS A 5 16.30 -21.16 -54.20
N ARG A 6 16.24 -20.35 -53.14
CA ARG A 6 15.13 -19.84 -52.32
C ARG A 6 15.59 -18.53 -51.65
N ALA A 7 14.77 -17.48 -51.79
CA ALA A 7 14.81 -16.36 -50.87
C ALA A 7 14.41 -16.86 -49.48
N ILE A 8 15.29 -16.67 -48.49
CA ILE A 8 14.95 -16.90 -47.08
C ILE A 8 14.11 -15.69 -46.65
N ARG A 9 12.80 -15.78 -46.88
CA ARG A 9 11.84 -14.96 -46.15
C ARG A 9 11.92 -15.39 -44.69
N ARG A 10 12.59 -14.59 -43.86
CA ARG A 10 12.35 -14.58 -42.41
C ARG A 10 10.88 -14.23 -42.23
N SER A 11 10.09 -15.27 -42.05
CA SER A 11 8.69 -15.18 -41.65
C SER A 11 8.72 -14.67 -40.22
N LEU A 12 8.52 -13.35 -40.08
CA LEU A 12 7.96 -12.77 -38.87
C LEU A 12 6.64 -13.51 -38.63
N PHE A 13 6.68 -14.55 -37.80
CA PHE A 13 5.50 -14.96 -37.06
C PHE A 13 5.26 -13.84 -36.05
N LEU A 14 4.62 -12.76 -36.52
CA LEU A 14 3.71 -11.99 -35.70
C LEU A 14 2.61 -12.98 -35.35
N ALA A 15 2.81 -13.73 -34.26
CA ALA A 15 1.68 -14.25 -33.52
C ALA A 15 0.89 -13.01 -33.13
N SER A 16 -0.16 -12.71 -33.90
CA SER A 16 -1.24 -11.86 -33.44
C SER A 16 -1.89 -12.63 -32.28
N ALA A 17 -1.27 -12.55 -31.10
CA ALA A 17 -1.99 -12.71 -29.86
C ALA A 17 -3.02 -11.58 -29.91
N SER A 18 -4.23 -11.91 -30.35
CA SER A 18 -5.39 -11.08 -30.09
C SER A 18 -5.35 -10.80 -28.59
N PRO A 19 -5.17 -9.55 -28.14
CA PRO A 19 -5.27 -9.27 -26.72
C PRO A 19 -6.69 -9.66 -26.35
N CYS A 20 -6.82 -10.71 -25.52
CA CYS A 20 -8.10 -11.07 -24.96
C CYS A 20 -8.69 -9.78 -24.36
N PRO A 21 -9.91 -9.38 -24.71
CA PRO A 21 -10.50 -8.13 -24.21
C PRO A 21 -10.67 -8.09 -22.68
N LEU A 22 -10.38 -9.20 -21.99
CA LEU A 22 -10.35 -9.32 -20.53
C LEU A 22 -8.96 -9.03 -19.91
N ALA A 23 -7.89 -8.97 -20.70
CA ALA A 23 -6.53 -8.74 -20.20
C ALA A 23 -6.24 -7.25 -19.95
N LEU A 24 -7.05 -6.34 -20.50
CA LEU A 24 -6.87 -4.89 -20.36
C LEU A 24 -7.36 -4.34 -19.03
N ASP A 25 -8.08 -5.12 -18.21
CA ASP A 25 -8.55 -4.70 -16.87
C ASP A 25 -7.81 -5.43 -15.74
N MET A 26 -6.71 -6.12 -16.04
CA MET A 26 -5.94 -6.87 -15.05
C MET A 26 -4.81 -6.01 -14.50
N LEU A 27 -4.80 -5.86 -13.17
CA LEU A 27 -3.70 -5.28 -12.42
C LEU A 27 -2.82 -6.40 -11.86
N ARG A 28 -1.59 -6.51 -12.34
CA ARG A 28 -0.61 -7.51 -11.87
C ARG A 28 0.30 -6.88 -10.82
N ILE A 29 0.26 -7.40 -9.60
CA ILE A 29 1.05 -6.88 -8.49
C ILE A 29 2.26 -7.79 -8.29
N ARG A 30 3.45 -7.18 -8.31
CA ARG A 30 4.73 -7.88 -8.13
C ARG A 30 5.48 -7.34 -6.93
N THR A 31 6.35 -8.15 -6.34
CA THR A 31 7.29 -7.68 -5.31
C THR A 31 8.47 -6.95 -5.94
N VAL A 32 9.29 -6.28 -5.11
CA VAL A 32 10.60 -5.73 -5.53
C VAL A 32 11.54 -6.76 -6.16
N SER A 33 11.35 -8.04 -5.83
CA SER A 33 12.11 -9.17 -6.37
C SER A 33 11.59 -9.64 -7.75
N GLY A 34 10.50 -9.04 -8.26
CA GLY A 34 9.86 -9.40 -9.53
C GLY A 34 8.91 -10.60 -9.44
N GLU A 35 8.72 -11.17 -8.25
CA GLU A 35 7.80 -12.28 -8.01
C GLU A 35 6.34 -11.80 -8.16
N ARG A 36 5.52 -12.62 -8.82
CA ARG A 36 4.09 -12.33 -8.99
C ARG A 36 3.37 -12.59 -7.67
N LEU A 37 2.81 -11.55 -7.08
CA LEU A 37 2.11 -11.61 -5.80
C LEU A 37 0.63 -11.91 -5.99
N VAL A 38 -0.09 -11.06 -6.74
CA VAL A 38 -1.54 -11.19 -7.00
C VAL A 38 -1.90 -10.56 -8.34
N ASP A 39 -2.81 -11.18 -9.09
CA ASP A 39 -3.46 -10.59 -10.25
C ASP A 39 -4.89 -10.19 -9.88
N VAL A 40 -5.20 -8.90 -9.90
CA VAL A 40 -6.51 -8.35 -9.54
C VAL A 40 -7.25 -7.92 -10.81
N ASN A 41 -8.48 -8.42 -10.99
CA ASN A 41 -9.36 -7.90 -12.03
C ASN A 41 -10.08 -6.65 -11.52
N LEU A 42 -9.77 -5.50 -12.10
CA LEU A 42 -10.25 -4.20 -11.63
C LEU A 42 -11.78 -4.07 -11.69
N ALA A 43 -12.43 -4.58 -12.73
CA ALA A 43 -13.89 -4.53 -12.85
C ALA A 43 -14.59 -5.28 -11.71
N SER A 44 -14.11 -6.50 -11.40
CA SER A 44 -14.64 -7.29 -10.27
C SER A 44 -14.28 -6.67 -8.91
N PHE A 45 -13.09 -6.10 -8.81
CA PHE A 45 -12.60 -5.48 -7.58
C PHE A 45 -13.42 -4.24 -7.22
N HIS A 46 -13.64 -3.34 -8.20
CA HIS A 46 -14.49 -2.16 -8.02
C HIS A 46 -15.93 -2.52 -7.65
N ALA A 47 -16.46 -3.65 -8.15
CA ALA A 47 -17.80 -4.14 -7.78
C ALA A 47 -17.89 -4.67 -6.34
N THR A 48 -16.77 -5.08 -5.74
CA THR A 48 -16.70 -5.56 -4.34
C THR A 48 -16.38 -4.46 -3.32
N LEU A 49 -16.08 -3.24 -3.77
CA LEU A 49 -15.72 -2.14 -2.88
C LEU A 49 -16.93 -1.65 -2.06
N PRO A 50 -16.79 -1.47 -0.74
CA PRO A 50 -17.81 -0.78 0.05
C PRO A 50 -17.92 0.69 -0.35
N GLU A 51 -19.12 1.26 -0.27
CA GLU A 51 -19.39 2.65 -0.65
C GLU A 51 -18.48 3.63 0.12
N GLY A 52 -17.74 4.46 -0.61
CA GLY A 52 -16.83 5.47 -0.06
C GLY A 52 -15.40 5.00 0.25
N MET A 53 -15.05 3.73 -0.01
CA MET A 53 -13.67 3.24 0.14
C MET A 53 -12.89 3.38 -1.17
N SER A 54 -11.69 3.95 -1.12
CA SER A 54 -10.82 4.05 -2.29
C SER A 54 -10.27 2.68 -2.69
N ALA A 55 -10.11 2.48 -3.99
CA ALA A 55 -9.64 1.21 -4.55
C ALA A 55 -8.20 0.90 -4.09
N VAL A 56 -7.32 1.91 -4.00
CA VAL A 56 -5.96 1.74 -3.48
C VAL A 56 -5.97 1.33 -2.01
N ARG A 57 -6.86 1.91 -1.18
CA ARG A 57 -6.99 1.53 0.23
C ARG A 57 -7.44 0.08 0.38
N ALA A 58 -8.46 -0.33 -0.35
CA ALA A 58 -8.94 -1.71 -0.34
C ALA A 58 -7.85 -2.67 -0.84
N LEU A 59 -7.06 -2.26 -1.84
CA LEU A 59 -5.99 -3.08 -2.37
C LEU A 59 -4.87 -3.26 -1.33
N LYS A 60 -4.42 -2.17 -0.69
CA LYS A 60 -3.45 -2.24 0.41
C LYS A 60 -3.97 -3.10 1.58
N GLN A 61 -5.27 -3.08 1.86
CA GLN A 61 -5.89 -3.97 2.85
C GLN A 61 -5.88 -5.44 2.43
N HIS A 62 -6.15 -5.74 1.15
CA HIS A 62 -6.06 -7.09 0.62
C HIS A 62 -4.60 -7.61 0.68
N LEU A 63 -3.65 -6.76 0.29
CA LEU A 63 -2.21 -7.03 0.40
C LEU A 63 -1.76 -7.17 1.86
N HIS A 64 -2.36 -6.44 2.80
CA HIS A 64 -2.10 -6.61 4.22
C HIS A 64 -2.44 -8.03 4.70
N SER A 65 -3.59 -8.57 4.29
CA SER A 65 -3.99 -9.95 4.62
C SER A 65 -3.04 -11.00 4.03
N MET A 66 -2.36 -10.70 2.92
CA MET A 66 -1.46 -11.62 2.22
C MET A 66 -0.01 -11.51 2.71
N CYS A 67 0.49 -10.29 2.89
CA CYS A 67 1.87 -9.99 3.24
C CYS A 67 2.10 -9.82 4.75
N GLY A 68 1.03 -9.71 5.55
CA GLY A 68 1.10 -9.51 7.01
C GLY A 68 1.60 -8.13 7.44
N LEU A 69 1.86 -7.21 6.50
CA LEU A 69 2.42 -5.89 6.77
C LEU A 69 1.36 -4.81 6.66
N SER A 70 1.42 -3.80 7.53
CA SER A 70 0.41 -2.73 7.60
C SER A 70 0.25 -2.00 6.27
N ARG A 71 -0.95 -1.47 6.01
CA ARG A 71 -1.24 -0.67 4.80
C ARG A 71 -0.27 0.50 4.64
N PHE A 72 0.19 1.04 5.77
CA PHE A 72 1.10 2.19 5.86
C PHE A 72 2.56 1.84 5.49
N ARG A 73 2.91 0.56 5.52
CA ARG A 73 4.24 0.08 5.13
C ARG A 73 4.29 -0.41 3.68
N GLN A 74 3.20 -0.27 2.93
CA GLN A 74 3.10 -0.69 1.54
C GLN A 74 3.06 0.53 0.63
N ARG A 75 4.09 0.70 -0.21
CA ARG A 75 4.07 1.65 -1.34
C ARG A 75 3.79 0.89 -2.63
N LEU A 76 2.73 1.29 -3.33
CA LEU A 76 2.40 0.78 -4.65
C LEU A 76 2.97 1.76 -5.67
N ILE A 77 3.81 1.25 -6.56
CA ILE A 77 4.42 1.98 -7.68
C ILE A 77 3.88 1.35 -8.95
N PHE A 78 3.23 2.10 -9.83
CA PHE A 78 2.90 1.59 -11.15
C PHE A 78 4.16 1.60 -12.01
N LEU A 79 4.46 0.46 -12.62
CA LEU A 79 5.44 0.37 -13.67
C LEU A 79 4.67 0.68 -14.95
N ASP A 80 4.79 1.90 -15.45
CA ASP A 80 4.19 2.26 -16.72
C ASP A 80 4.78 1.34 -17.80
N ALA A 81 3.96 0.39 -18.26
CA ALA A 81 4.23 -0.32 -19.50
C ALA A 81 4.00 0.71 -20.61
N GLN A 82 5.07 1.39 -20.96
CA GLN A 82 5.14 2.40 -22.00
C GLN A 82 4.90 1.75 -23.36
N ASP A 83 3.65 1.46 -23.67
CA ASP A 83 3.16 1.21 -25.02
C ASP A 83 2.15 2.32 -25.33
N ASP A 84 2.65 3.49 -25.73
CA ASP A 84 2.10 4.21 -26.89
C ASP A 84 2.94 5.47 -27.16
N GLU A 85 3.64 5.42 -28.30
CA GLU A 85 4.22 6.58 -28.97
C GLU A 85 3.15 7.67 -29.13
N LYS A 86 3.24 8.75 -28.34
CA LYS A 86 2.97 10.17 -28.67
C LYS A 86 2.51 10.94 -27.44
N ASN A 87 3.44 11.64 -26.81
CA ASN A 87 3.36 13.10 -26.75
C ASN A 87 4.64 13.64 -26.14
N GLU A 88 5.40 14.36 -26.97
CA GLU A 88 6.36 15.35 -26.52
C GLU A 88 5.59 16.41 -25.71
N LYS A 89 5.62 16.29 -24.38
CA LYS A 89 5.66 17.46 -23.50
C LYS A 89 6.55 17.14 -22.31
N ASP A 90 7.62 17.90 -22.28
CA ASP A 90 8.61 18.00 -21.23
C ASP A 90 7.99 18.06 -19.82
N ASP A 91 8.68 17.48 -18.84
CA ASP A 91 8.51 17.62 -17.37
C ASP A 91 7.73 16.55 -16.57
N ALA A 92 7.89 15.23 -16.78
CA ALA A 92 7.39 14.23 -15.80
C ALA A 92 8.04 12.83 -15.88
N ASP A 93 9.25 12.65 -15.32
CA ASP A 93 9.75 11.34 -14.86
C ASP A 93 9.59 11.25 -13.33
N ASP A 94 8.35 11.34 -12.84
CA ASP A 94 8.04 11.11 -11.42
C ASP A 94 7.31 9.77 -11.30
N ASP A 95 7.99 8.77 -10.74
CA ASP A 95 7.36 7.55 -10.23
C ASP A 95 6.15 7.93 -9.36
N VAL A 96 4.92 7.73 -9.88
CA VAL A 96 3.70 8.13 -9.17
C VAL A 96 3.48 7.17 -8.00
N VAL A 97 3.95 7.55 -6.81
CA VAL A 97 3.60 6.89 -5.56
C VAL A 97 2.12 7.11 -5.32
N LEU A 98 1.33 6.04 -5.44
CA LEU A 98 -0.11 6.13 -5.18
C LEU A 98 -0.36 6.36 -3.68
N ASP A 99 -0.80 7.57 -3.37
CA ASP A 99 -1.50 7.81 -2.10
C ASP A 99 -2.85 7.06 -2.09
N ASP A 100 -3.52 7.09 -0.95
CA ASP A 100 -4.78 6.35 -0.78
C ASP A 100 -5.93 6.85 -1.67
N GLU A 101 -5.81 8.00 -2.35
CA GLU A 101 -6.88 8.63 -3.14
C GLU A 101 -6.80 8.33 -4.66
N HIS A 102 -5.69 7.75 -5.13
CA HIS A 102 -5.52 7.49 -6.56
C HIS A 102 -6.45 6.39 -7.12
N THR A 103 -6.84 6.52 -8.39
CA THR A 103 -7.61 5.49 -9.11
C THR A 103 -6.66 4.39 -9.59
N LEU A 104 -6.99 3.12 -9.34
CA LEU A 104 -6.23 1.99 -9.87
C LEU A 104 -6.33 1.94 -11.40
N ARG A 105 -5.19 1.72 -12.06
CA ARG A 105 -5.11 1.51 -13.51
C ARG A 105 -4.71 0.06 -13.80
N PRO A 106 -5.17 -0.51 -14.92
CA PRO A 106 -4.68 -1.81 -15.36
C PRO A 106 -3.22 -1.70 -15.79
N GLY A 107 -2.43 -2.75 -15.56
CA GLY A 107 -0.99 -2.72 -15.81
C GLY A 107 -0.19 -3.54 -14.80
N GLU A 108 1.09 -3.25 -14.71
CA GLU A 108 1.97 -3.85 -13.71
C GLU A 108 2.22 -2.85 -12.57
N ALA A 109 1.99 -3.28 -11.34
CA ALA A 109 2.33 -2.52 -10.14
C ALA A 109 3.35 -3.29 -9.31
N GLN A 110 4.32 -2.58 -8.75
CA GLN A 110 5.26 -3.11 -7.80
C GLN A 110 4.88 -2.65 -6.39
N VAL A 111 4.78 -3.61 -5.47
CA VAL A 111 4.64 -3.32 -4.04
C VAL A 111 6.02 -3.27 -3.40
N VAL A 112 6.36 -2.11 -2.84
CA VAL A 112 7.55 -1.88 -2.03
C VAL A 112 7.15 -1.94 -0.57
N LEU A 113 7.72 -2.93 0.13
CA LEU A 113 7.55 -3.09 1.56
C LEU A 113 8.60 -2.26 2.29
N LEU A 114 8.15 -1.29 3.06
CA LEU A 114 9.04 -0.40 3.81
C LEU A 114 9.39 -1.00 5.16
N SER A 115 10.67 -0.94 5.50
CA SER A 115 11.16 -1.11 6.86
C SER A 115 10.76 0.09 7.72
N PHE A 116 10.69 -0.10 9.04
CA PHE A 116 10.47 1.03 9.94
C PHE A 116 11.63 2.04 9.84
N CYS A 117 11.31 3.32 9.70
CA CYS A 117 12.29 4.41 9.78
C CYS A 117 12.54 4.80 11.24
N GLN A 118 13.77 5.27 11.53
CA GLN A 118 14.07 5.85 12.83
C GLN A 118 13.14 7.03 13.08
N SER A 119 12.38 6.96 14.18
CA SER A 119 11.43 7.99 14.56
C SER A 119 12.02 8.84 15.67
N SER A 120 11.93 10.15 15.55
CA SER A 120 12.46 11.07 16.58
C SER A 120 11.55 11.09 17.81
N LYS A 121 12.08 11.45 18.99
CA LYS A 121 11.29 11.59 20.21
C LYS A 121 10.07 12.51 19.99
N ALA A 122 10.25 13.62 19.28
CA ALA A 122 9.18 14.56 18.93
C ALA A 122 8.08 13.92 18.07
N GLN A 123 8.41 12.98 17.17
CA GLN A 123 7.40 12.28 16.35
C GLN A 123 6.59 11.29 17.18
N VAL A 124 7.25 10.57 18.10
CA VAL A 124 6.58 9.66 19.04
C VAL A 124 5.65 10.45 19.96
N GLU A 125 6.11 11.57 20.51
CA GLU A 125 5.30 12.48 21.32
C GLU A 125 4.12 13.06 20.52
N ALA A 126 4.33 13.48 19.27
CA ALA A 126 3.26 13.98 18.42
C ALA A 126 2.18 12.93 18.13
N LEU A 127 2.58 11.66 17.95
CA LEU A 127 1.64 10.55 17.78
C LEU A 127 0.85 10.27 19.07
N LEU A 128 1.52 10.29 20.23
CA LEU A 128 0.90 10.13 21.54
C LEU A 128 -0.12 11.24 21.82
N ASP A 129 0.26 12.50 21.63
CA ASP A 129 -0.62 13.66 21.84
C ASP A 129 -1.82 13.65 20.88
N ALA A 130 -1.60 13.27 19.61
CA ALA A 130 -2.67 13.12 18.64
C ALA A 130 -3.63 11.98 19.03
N ALA A 131 -3.11 10.88 19.57
CA ALA A 131 -3.90 9.75 20.01
C ALA A 131 -4.68 10.04 21.30
N GLU A 132 -4.06 10.73 22.26
CA GLU A 132 -4.68 11.18 23.50
C GLU A 132 -5.80 12.19 23.24
N SER A 133 -5.61 13.07 22.25
CA SER A 133 -6.60 14.08 21.83
C SER A 133 -7.69 13.55 20.89
N GLY A 134 -7.59 12.30 20.42
CA GLY A 134 -8.55 11.73 19.46
C GLY A 134 -8.46 12.29 18.04
N ARG A 135 -7.33 12.91 17.66
CA ARG A 135 -7.13 13.57 16.35
C ARG A 135 -6.84 12.56 15.24
N ALA A 136 -7.85 11.81 14.79
CA ALA A 136 -7.72 10.74 13.79
C ALA A 136 -6.96 11.15 12.52
N ALA A 137 -7.25 12.32 11.94
CA ALA A 137 -6.57 12.80 10.74
C ALA A 137 -5.05 13.04 10.96
N ALA A 138 -4.68 13.53 12.14
CA ALA A 138 -3.27 13.73 12.49
C ALA A 138 -2.56 12.39 12.71
N VAL A 139 -3.22 11.45 13.37
CA VAL A 139 -2.72 10.08 13.56
C VAL A 139 -2.51 9.41 12.20
N GLU A 140 -3.49 9.49 11.29
CA GLU A 140 -3.36 8.93 9.95
C GLU A 140 -2.17 9.54 9.19
N SER A 141 -2.02 10.87 9.20
CA SER A 141 -0.89 11.54 8.54
C SER A 141 0.47 11.13 9.12
N LEU A 142 0.56 10.94 10.44
CA LEU A 142 1.79 10.46 11.09
C LEU A 142 2.08 9.01 10.72
N LEU A 143 1.06 8.15 10.68
CA LEU A 143 1.17 6.74 10.30
C LEU A 143 1.45 6.54 8.81
N GLN A 144 1.17 7.50 7.92
CA GLN A 144 1.62 7.43 6.52
C GLN A 144 3.14 7.36 6.39
N ARG A 145 3.89 7.74 7.43
CA ARG A 145 5.32 7.47 7.53
C ARG A 145 5.48 6.05 8.09
N PRO A 146 6.46 5.26 7.61
CA PRO A 146 6.73 3.92 8.13
C PRO A 146 7.41 4.01 9.52
N GLN A 147 6.76 4.66 10.48
CA GLN A 147 7.13 4.73 11.88
C GLN A 147 6.52 3.52 12.61
N ASP A 148 7.23 3.02 13.60
CA ASP A 148 6.71 2.01 14.51
C ASP A 148 5.64 2.65 15.43
N PRO A 149 4.36 2.20 15.37
CA PRO A 149 3.28 2.76 16.16
C PRO A 149 3.39 2.43 17.66
N ASP A 150 4.22 1.45 18.03
CA ASP A 150 4.39 0.99 19.41
C ASP A 150 5.52 1.69 20.16
N LEU A 151 6.13 2.71 19.54
CA LEU A 151 7.16 3.52 20.18
C LEU A 151 6.58 4.34 21.34
N CYS A 152 7.37 4.46 22.41
CA CYS A 152 7.08 5.27 23.58
C CYS A 152 8.23 6.24 23.85
N CYS A 153 7.92 7.47 24.26
CA CYS A 153 8.92 8.53 24.45
C CYS A 153 9.57 8.54 25.85
N ASP A 154 8.99 7.84 26.83
CA ASP A 154 9.34 7.92 28.25
C ASP A 154 9.30 6.58 28.99
N TRP A 155 9.78 6.62 30.24
CA TRP A 155 9.85 5.50 31.19
C TRP A 155 8.49 4.86 31.52
N SER A 156 7.40 5.60 31.29
CA SER A 156 6.03 5.12 31.46
C SER A 156 5.64 4.03 30.45
N MET A 157 6.43 3.87 29.37
CA MET A 157 6.11 3.00 28.24
C MET A 157 4.71 3.25 27.66
N LEU A 158 4.21 4.49 27.76
CA LEU A 158 2.90 4.85 27.23
C LEU A 158 2.90 4.71 25.71
N THR A 159 2.00 3.89 25.18
CA THR A 159 1.80 3.71 23.74
C THR A 159 0.62 4.56 23.27
N ALA A 160 0.62 4.94 21.98
CA ALA A 160 -0.46 5.69 21.37
C ALA A 160 -1.80 4.93 21.47
N LEU A 161 -1.74 3.60 21.35
CA LEU A 161 -2.91 2.73 21.45
C LEU A 161 -3.50 2.73 22.85
N PHE A 162 -2.67 2.72 23.90
CA PHE A 162 -3.12 2.82 25.28
C PHE A 162 -3.81 4.17 25.54
N ALA A 163 -3.20 5.28 25.10
CA ALA A 163 -3.77 6.62 25.28
C ALA A 163 -5.13 6.76 24.60
N ALA A 164 -5.25 6.30 23.35
CA ALA A 164 -6.50 6.31 22.60
C ALA A 164 -7.58 5.43 23.24
N SER A 165 -7.21 4.23 23.71
CA SER A 165 -8.15 3.29 24.35
C SER A 165 -8.66 3.83 25.67
N LYS A 166 -7.77 4.35 26.52
CA LYS A 166 -8.10 4.95 27.82
C LYS A 166 -9.09 6.12 27.69
N ASN A 167 -9.01 6.89 26.60
CA ASN A 167 -9.88 8.03 26.34
C ASN A 167 -11.10 7.69 25.47
N GLY A 168 -11.27 6.42 25.05
CA GLY A 168 -12.40 5.97 24.25
C GLY A 168 -12.38 6.45 22.78
N HIS A 169 -11.22 6.81 22.24
CA HIS A 169 -11.07 7.29 20.87
C HIS A 169 -11.03 6.15 19.86
N LEU A 170 -12.20 5.55 19.60
CA LEU A 170 -12.35 4.35 18.76
C LEU A 170 -11.75 4.51 17.36
N GLU A 171 -11.89 5.67 16.72
CA GLU A 171 -11.37 5.88 15.36
C GLU A 171 -9.83 5.86 15.34
N VAL A 172 -9.20 6.45 16.36
CA VAL A 172 -7.75 6.40 16.52
C VAL A 172 -7.28 4.98 16.81
N VAL A 173 -7.99 4.24 17.68
CA VAL A 173 -7.70 2.83 17.96
C VAL A 173 -7.72 2.01 16.68
N ARG A 174 -8.75 2.21 15.83
CA ARG A 174 -8.84 1.53 14.52
C ARG A 174 -7.65 1.85 13.61
N LEU A 175 -7.22 3.10 13.54
CA LEU A 175 -6.06 3.50 12.73
C LEU A 175 -4.76 2.88 13.23
N LEU A 176 -4.54 2.86 14.55
CA LEU A 176 -3.34 2.27 15.15
C LEU A 176 -3.31 0.74 14.96
N LEU A 177 -4.45 0.06 15.10
CA LEU A 177 -4.54 -1.38 14.79
C LEU A 177 -4.30 -1.66 13.31
N GLN A 178 -4.77 -0.80 12.40
CA GLN A 178 -4.43 -0.88 10.97
C GLN A 178 -2.94 -0.66 10.70
N ALA A 179 -2.22 -0.02 11.62
CA ALA A 179 -0.77 0.13 11.59
C ALA A 179 -0.01 -1.05 12.21
N ASN A 180 -0.70 -2.11 12.63
CA ASN A 180 -0.14 -3.24 13.39
C ASN A 180 0.40 -2.84 14.77
N ALA A 181 -0.21 -1.85 15.43
CA ALA A 181 0.08 -1.59 16.84
C ALA A 181 -0.27 -2.80 17.71
N ASP A 182 0.60 -3.13 18.66
CA ASP A 182 0.43 -4.25 19.57
C ASP A 182 -0.61 -3.91 20.67
N GLN A 183 -1.77 -4.55 20.56
CA GLN A 183 -2.90 -4.42 21.50
C GLN A 183 -2.61 -5.01 22.88
N ASP A 184 -1.62 -5.89 22.99
CA ASP A 184 -1.22 -6.55 24.23
C ASP A 184 -0.01 -5.87 24.87
N LYS A 185 0.53 -4.81 24.25
CA LYS A 185 1.67 -4.08 24.78
C LYS A 185 1.29 -3.33 26.05
N ALA A 186 1.74 -3.90 27.17
CA ALA A 186 1.54 -3.31 28.48
C ALA A 186 2.43 -2.07 28.68
N ILE A 187 1.86 -1.06 29.33
CA ILE A 187 2.64 0.07 29.88
C ILE A 187 3.44 -0.38 31.11
N PHE A 188 4.29 0.48 31.66
CA PHE A 188 5.17 0.14 32.80
C PHE A 188 4.44 -0.47 34.01
N ASP A 189 3.18 -0.07 34.24
CA ASP A 189 2.32 -0.56 35.33
C ASP A 189 1.62 -1.90 35.01
N GLY A 190 2.03 -2.61 33.95
CA GLY A 190 1.43 -3.87 33.50
C GLY A 190 0.04 -3.75 32.88
N SER A 191 -0.53 -2.54 32.82
CA SER A 191 -1.84 -2.29 32.20
C SER A 191 -1.76 -2.38 30.69
N THR A 192 -2.64 -3.17 30.07
CA THR A 192 -2.79 -3.24 28.61
C THR A 192 -3.88 -2.29 28.11
N PRO A 193 -3.83 -1.85 26.83
CA PRO A 193 -4.88 -1.03 26.22
C PRO A 193 -6.27 -1.63 26.40
N LEU A 194 -6.41 -2.95 26.22
CA LEU A 194 -7.68 -3.67 26.31
C LEU A 194 -8.22 -3.80 27.74
N TYR A 195 -7.35 -3.76 28.76
CA TYR A 195 -7.77 -3.75 30.16
C TYR A 195 -8.44 -2.43 30.57
N LYS A 196 -8.15 -1.33 29.86
CA LYS A 196 -8.63 0.02 30.16
C LYS A 196 -9.70 0.55 29.19
N ALA A 197 -10.06 -0.23 28.16
CA ALA A 197 -11.04 0.12 27.13
C ALA A 197 -12.49 0.06 27.62
#